data_AF-A0A6C0FA10-F1
#
_entry.id   AF-A0A6C0FA10-F1
#
_cell.length_a   1.000
_cell.length_b   1.000
_cell.length_c   1.000
_cell.angle_alpha   90.00
_cell.angle_beta   90.00
_cell.angle_gamma   90.00
#
_symmetry.space_group_name_H-M   'P 1'
#
loop_
_entity.id
_entity.type
_entity.pdbx_description
1 polymer ?
#
loop_
_entity_poly.entity_id
_entity_poly.type
_entity_poly.pdbx_seq_one_letter_code
_entity_poly.pdbx_strand_id
1 'polypeptide(L)'
;MDLLNKINKIPLEVAMIIKTYIPREIIIITNKKDYENEYMTLRLEWNDALPYKISYKRHYTLESYIQKIIKNNLNYIFEMVIKYKYSHWVNIKKYRYNGYKYGNYIQFLEQLCIILESTKCKEVIKNFEKKNGIVRKKKHKKIRRITNTWTN
;
A
#
# COMPACT_ATOMS: atom_id res chain seq x y z
N MET A 1 -27.65 17.11 2.02
CA MET A 1 -26.78 17.65 0.94
C MET A 1 -26.48 19.14 1.08
N ASP A 2 -27.27 19.93 1.82
CA ASP A 2 -27.13 21.40 1.87
C ASP A 2 -25.88 21.94 2.62
N LEU A 3 -25.33 21.17 3.56
CA LEU A 3 -24.15 21.56 4.36
C LEU A 3 -22.84 21.53 3.55
N LEU A 4 -22.67 20.56 2.66
CA LEU A 4 -21.48 20.42 1.80
C LEU A 4 -21.38 21.57 0.78
N ASN A 5 -22.52 22.08 0.30
CA ASN A 5 -22.57 23.21 -0.63
C ASN A 5 -22.21 24.56 0.04
N LYS A 6 -22.30 24.64 1.38
CA LYS A 6 -21.91 25.84 2.15
C LYS A 6 -20.39 25.90 2.40
N ILE A 7 -19.73 24.74 2.54
CA ILE A 7 -18.27 24.66 2.75
C ILE A 7 -17.50 25.27 1.57
N ASN A 8 -17.97 25.06 0.34
CA ASN A 8 -17.34 25.61 -0.87
C ASN A 8 -17.51 27.14 -1.02
N LYS A 9 -18.29 27.80 -0.14
CA LYS A 9 -18.46 29.26 -0.11
C LYS A 9 -17.55 29.94 0.92
N ILE A 10 -16.81 29.17 1.71
CA ILE A 10 -15.92 29.70 2.73
C ILE A 10 -14.63 30.19 2.06
N PRO A 11 -14.13 31.41 2.39
CA PRO A 11 -12.82 31.87 1.93
C PRO A 11 -11.71 30.89 2.32
N LEU A 12 -10.70 30.77 1.47
CA LEU A 12 -9.63 29.79 1.63
C LEU A 12 -8.91 29.95 2.98
N GLU A 13 -8.71 31.19 3.41
CA GLU A 13 -8.05 31.57 4.66
C GLU A 13 -8.81 31.03 5.88
N VAL A 14 -10.13 31.18 5.88
CA VAL A 14 -11.00 30.68 6.96
C VAL A 14 -11.00 29.15 6.98
N ALA A 15 -11.04 28.52 5.80
CA ALA A 15 -10.91 27.07 5.70
C ALA A 15 -9.56 26.55 6.22
N MET A 16 -8.47 27.28 6.00
CA MET A 16 -7.15 26.94 6.55
C MET A 16 -7.12 27.02 8.08
N ILE A 17 -7.70 28.07 8.67
CA ILE A 17 -7.82 28.20 10.13
C ILE A 17 -8.63 27.04 10.70
N ILE A 18 -9.79 26.71 10.11
CA ILE A 18 -10.60 25.57 10.55
C ILE A 18 -9.79 24.27 10.51
N LYS A 19 -9.01 24.04 9.44
CA LYS A 19 -8.16 22.84 9.33
C LYS A 19 -7.13 22.74 10.46
N THR A 20 -6.61 23.85 11.01
CA THR A 20 -5.65 23.77 12.14
C THR A 20 -6.25 23.21 13.43
N TYR A 21 -7.58 23.26 13.60
CA TYR A 21 -8.27 22.70 14.76
C TYR A 21 -8.68 21.24 14.57
N ILE A 22 -8.57 20.70 13.36
CA ILE A 22 -8.93 19.31 13.07
C ILE A 22 -7.67 18.45 13.25
N PRO A 23 -7.75 17.34 14.02
CA PRO A 23 -6.66 16.38 14.10
C PRO A 23 -6.23 15.87 12.71
N ARG A 24 -4.92 15.76 12.49
CA ARG A 24 -4.33 15.41 11.19
C ARG A 24 -4.91 14.11 10.63
N GLU A 25 -5.19 13.15 11.51
CA GLU A 25 -5.77 11.84 11.18
C GLU A 25 -7.14 11.95 10.53
N ILE A 26 -7.92 12.94 10.96
CA ILE A 26 -9.25 13.22 10.43
C ILE A 26 -9.13 13.99 9.11
N ILE A 27 -8.21 14.95 9.02
CA ILE A 27 -7.99 15.73 7.80
C ILE A 27 -7.72 14.82 6.60
N ILE A 28 -6.87 13.80 6.77
CA ILE A 28 -6.48 12.85 5.72
C ILE A 28 -7.68 12.11 5.12
N ILE A 29 -8.72 11.83 5.91
CA ILE A 29 -9.90 11.09 5.40
C ILE A 29 -11.00 12.03 4.89
N THR A 30 -10.85 13.35 5.03
CA THR A 30 -11.87 14.32 4.62
C THR A 30 -11.92 14.55 3.12
N ASN A 31 -10.78 14.51 2.43
CA ASN A 31 -10.73 14.72 0.98
C ASN A 31 -9.58 13.95 0.32
N LYS A 32 -9.74 13.72 -0.97
CA LYS A 32 -8.80 12.92 -1.78
C LYS A 32 -7.40 13.54 -1.85
N LYS A 33 -7.29 14.87 -1.93
CA LYS A 33 -6.00 15.55 -2.10
C LYS A 33 -5.16 15.46 -0.83
N ASP A 34 -5.78 15.72 0.33
CA ASP A 34 -5.15 15.59 1.65
C ASP A 34 -4.80 14.12 1.93
N TYR A 35 -5.67 13.19 1.50
CA TYR A 35 -5.36 11.77 1.49
C TYR A 35 -4.09 11.46 0.67
N GLU A 36 -4.04 11.81 -0.61
CA GLU A 36 -2.89 11.52 -1.48
C GLU A 36 -1.57 12.13 -0.97
N ASN A 37 -1.63 13.33 -0.39
CA ASN A 37 -0.47 14.06 0.11
C ASN A 37 0.12 13.47 1.39
N GLU A 38 -0.73 13.07 2.34
CA GLU A 38 -0.28 12.73 3.70
C GLU A 38 -0.43 11.25 4.07
N TYR A 39 -1.34 10.53 3.40
CA TYR A 39 -1.67 9.16 3.75
C TYR A 39 -0.46 8.23 3.72
N MET A 40 0.40 8.42 2.72
CA MET A 40 1.53 7.55 2.47
C MET A 40 2.64 7.79 3.48
N THR A 41 2.90 9.04 3.83
CA THR A 41 3.83 9.45 4.89
C THR A 41 3.39 8.85 6.22
N LEU A 42 2.15 9.10 6.65
CA LEU A 42 1.67 8.69 7.97
C LEU A 42 1.46 7.17 8.11
N ARG A 43 1.08 6.48 7.03
CA ARG A 43 0.80 5.03 7.11
C ARG A 43 2.01 4.13 6.85
N LEU A 44 3.06 4.65 6.22
CA LEU A 44 4.27 3.89 5.90
C LEU A 44 5.50 4.30 6.72
N GLU A 45 5.48 5.45 7.37
CA GLU A 45 6.39 5.75 8.48
C GLU A 45 5.91 4.92 9.67
N TRP A 46 6.49 3.73 9.78
CA TRP A 46 6.36 2.88 10.95
C TRP A 46 7.07 3.58 12.10
N ASN A 47 6.37 4.46 12.81
CA ASN A 47 6.85 5.09 14.02
C ASN A 47 5.73 5.07 15.05
N ASP A 48 6.08 4.72 16.28
CA ASP A 48 5.24 4.67 17.49
C ASP A 48 4.56 6.01 17.88
N ALA A 49 4.56 6.99 16.97
CA ALA A 49 4.19 8.39 17.18
C ALA A 49 2.85 8.81 16.55
N LEU A 50 2.08 7.89 15.93
CA LEU A 50 0.70 8.20 15.60
C LEU A 50 -0.14 8.28 16.89
N PRO A 51 -0.82 9.40 17.19
CA PRO A 51 -1.57 9.60 18.44
C PRO A 51 -2.84 8.74 18.50
N TYR A 52 -3.18 8.04 17.43
CA TYR A 52 -4.15 6.96 17.43
C TYR A 52 -3.44 5.65 17.10
N LYS A 53 -3.35 4.76 18.09
CA LYS A 53 -3.40 3.32 17.81
C LYS A 53 -4.72 3.09 17.09
N ILE A 54 -4.74 3.16 15.75
CA ILE A 54 -5.87 2.65 14.98
C ILE A 54 -5.97 1.21 15.42
N SER A 55 -6.95 0.94 16.28
CA SER A 55 -7.11 -0.32 17.00
C SER A 55 -7.25 -1.44 16.00
N TYR A 56 -6.12 -2.04 15.65
CA TYR A 56 -6.07 -3.32 14.98
C TYR A 56 -5.37 -4.24 15.97
N LYS A 57 -6.17 -4.96 16.77
CA LYS A 57 -5.80 -6.16 17.54
C LYS A 57 -4.30 -6.50 17.46
N ARG A 58 -3.45 -5.95 18.34
CA ARG A 58 -2.02 -6.28 18.69
C ARG A 58 -1.04 -6.86 17.64
N HIS A 59 -1.39 -7.10 16.38
CA HIS A 59 -0.67 -7.94 15.40
C HIS A 59 -0.86 -7.46 13.94
N TYR A 60 -1.37 -6.26 13.72
CA TYR A 60 -1.60 -5.74 12.36
C TYR A 60 -0.31 -5.19 11.75
N THR A 61 0.40 -6.05 11.04
CA THR A 61 1.64 -5.68 10.34
C THR A 61 1.36 -4.96 9.01
N LEU A 62 2.37 -4.26 8.48
CA LEU A 62 2.31 -3.69 7.13
C LEU A 62 1.93 -4.77 6.09
N GLU A 63 2.45 -5.98 6.26
CA GLU A 63 2.12 -7.10 5.38
C GLU A 63 0.63 -7.46 5.43
N SER A 64 0.04 -7.54 6.63
CA SER A 64 -1.39 -7.80 6.79
C SER A 64 -2.26 -6.69 6.16
N TYR A 65 -1.78 -5.45 6.22
CA TYR A 65 -2.41 -4.32 5.55
C TYR A 65 -2.38 -4.46 4.02
N ILE A 66 -1.22 -4.79 3.45
CA ILE A 66 -1.10 -5.01 2.00
C ILE A 66 -1.96 -6.19 1.54
N GLN A 67 -1.97 -7.30 2.29
CA GLN A 67 -2.84 -8.43 1.99
C GLN A 67 -4.32 -8.02 2.00
N LYS A 68 -4.75 -7.16 2.93
CA LYS A 68 -6.13 -6.66 3.00
C LYS A 68 -6.47 -5.73 1.83
N ILE A 69 -5.54 -4.87 1.41
CA ILE A 69 -5.69 -4.03 0.20
C ILE A 69 -5.93 -4.92 -1.03
N ILE A 70 -5.08 -5.94 -1.21
CA ILE A 70 -5.14 -6.83 -2.37
C ILE A 70 -6.43 -7.66 -2.30
N LYS A 71 -6.72 -8.32 -1.17
CA LYS A 71 -7.92 -9.14 -0.97
C LYS A 71 -9.21 -8.39 -1.29
N ASN A 72 -9.29 -7.12 -0.93
CA ASN A 72 -10.47 -6.27 -1.20
C ASN A 72 -10.38 -5.52 -2.54
N ASN A 73 -9.39 -5.83 -3.38
CA ASN A 73 -9.15 -5.24 -4.69
C ASN A 73 -9.12 -3.69 -4.69
N LEU A 74 -8.54 -3.10 -3.63
CA LEU A 74 -8.45 -1.65 -3.43
C LEU A 74 -7.31 -1.06 -4.28
N ASN A 75 -7.48 -1.14 -5.61
CA ASN A 75 -6.46 -0.84 -6.61
C ASN A 75 -5.91 0.60 -6.52
N TYR A 76 -6.74 1.59 -6.22
CA TYR A 76 -6.31 2.98 -6.06
C TYR A 76 -5.31 3.15 -4.90
N ILE A 77 -5.64 2.58 -3.73
CA ILE A 77 -4.75 2.61 -2.55
C ILE A 77 -3.48 1.82 -2.86
N PHE A 78 -3.61 0.67 -3.53
CA PHE A 78 -2.48 -0.14 -3.93
C PHE A 78 -1.53 0.58 -4.89
N GLU A 79 -2.07 1.37 -5.83
CA GLU A 79 -1.29 2.17 -6.78
C GLU A 79 -0.41 3.19 -6.06
N MET A 80 -0.97 3.89 -5.08
CA MET A 80 -0.19 4.80 -4.25
C MET A 80 0.91 4.05 -3.51
N VAL A 81 0.58 2.92 -2.85
CA VAL A 81 1.58 2.12 -2.14
C VAL A 81 2.72 1.65 -3.03
N ILE A 82 2.40 1.16 -4.22
CA ILE A 82 3.39 0.79 -5.22
C ILE A 82 4.25 2.00 -5.58
N LYS A 83 3.66 3.15 -5.90
CA LYS A 83 4.41 4.37 -6.25
C LYS A 83 5.46 4.75 -5.19
N TYR A 84 5.15 4.61 -3.91
CA TYR A 84 6.05 4.99 -2.82
C TYR A 84 7.09 3.90 -2.45
N LYS A 85 6.70 2.61 -2.40
CA LYS A 85 7.56 1.55 -1.85
C LYS A 85 8.20 0.65 -2.91
N TYR A 86 7.87 0.81 -4.18
CA TYR A 86 8.35 -0.11 -5.23
C TYR A 86 9.89 -0.24 -5.25
N SER A 87 10.63 0.87 -5.20
CA SER A 87 12.10 0.87 -5.20
C SER A 87 12.68 0.04 -4.04
N HIS A 88 12.15 0.25 -2.83
CA HIS A 88 12.51 -0.50 -1.64
C HIS A 88 12.15 -1.99 -1.78
N TRP A 89 10.93 -2.29 -2.20
CA TRP A 89 10.41 -3.66 -2.32
C TRP A 89 11.07 -4.50 -3.42
N VAL A 90 11.58 -3.87 -4.48
CA VAL A 90 12.42 -4.56 -5.48
C VAL A 90 13.74 -5.01 -4.88
N ASN A 91 14.27 -4.28 -3.89
CA ASN A 91 15.55 -4.55 -3.25
C ASN A 91 15.47 -5.61 -2.14
N ILE A 92 14.29 -5.85 -1.56
CA ILE A 92 14.06 -6.98 -0.65
C ILE A 92 14.17 -8.29 -1.43
N LYS A 93 15.34 -8.94 -1.41
CA LYS A 93 15.59 -10.19 -2.13
C LYS A 93 15.17 -11.41 -1.33
N LYS A 94 14.94 -12.53 -2.03
CA LYS A 94 14.75 -13.86 -1.42
C LYS A 94 13.58 -13.91 -0.42
N TYR A 95 12.54 -13.10 -0.63
CA TYR A 95 11.38 -13.01 0.26
C TYR A 95 10.70 -14.38 0.40
N ARG A 96 10.35 -14.77 1.63
CA ARG A 96 9.77 -16.08 1.94
C ARG A 96 8.34 -15.91 2.41
N TYR A 97 7.43 -16.67 1.83
CA TYR A 97 6.03 -16.67 2.25
C TYR A 97 5.40 -18.03 1.92
N ASN A 98 4.64 -18.58 2.88
CA ASN A 98 3.87 -19.82 2.74
C ASN A 98 4.62 -20.99 2.07
N GLY A 99 5.86 -21.27 2.51
CA GLY A 99 6.68 -22.35 1.95
C GLY A 99 7.29 -22.06 0.57
N TYR A 100 7.15 -20.85 0.04
CA TYR A 100 7.77 -20.41 -1.21
C TYR A 100 8.81 -19.32 -0.98
N LYS A 101 9.81 -19.29 -1.85
CA LYS A 101 10.84 -18.26 -1.95
C LYS A 101 10.67 -17.51 -3.26
N TYR A 102 10.51 -16.20 -3.14
CA TYR A 102 10.33 -15.26 -4.25
C TYR A 102 11.63 -14.50 -4.51
N GLY A 103 11.84 -14.07 -5.76
CA GLY A 103 13.02 -13.29 -6.13
C GLY A 103 13.11 -11.97 -5.37
N ASN A 104 11.98 -11.27 -5.24
CA ASN A 104 11.82 -10.10 -4.40
C ASN A 104 10.37 -9.91 -3.90
N TYR A 105 10.12 -8.87 -3.11
CA TYR A 105 8.79 -8.61 -2.55
C TYR A 105 7.74 -8.28 -3.63
N ILE A 106 8.10 -7.52 -4.67
CA ILE A 106 7.18 -7.23 -5.79
C ILE A 106 6.71 -8.52 -6.48
N GLN A 107 7.60 -9.50 -6.64
CA GLN A 107 7.26 -10.79 -7.21
C GLN A 107 6.31 -11.58 -6.32
N PHE A 108 6.48 -11.50 -5.00
CA PHE A 108 5.51 -12.03 -4.05
C PHE A 108 4.14 -11.35 -4.21
N LEU A 109 4.09 -10.01 -4.29
CA LEU A 109 2.83 -9.28 -4.45
C LEU A 109 2.09 -9.65 -5.75
N GLU A 110 2.81 -9.81 -6.86
CA GLU A 110 2.21 -10.27 -8.12
C GLU A 110 1.61 -11.67 -7.97
N GLN A 111 2.28 -12.58 -7.27
CA GLN A 111 1.76 -13.91 -6.99
C GLN A 111 0.55 -13.87 -6.05
N LEU A 112 0.59 -13.02 -5.03
CA LEU A 112 -0.51 -12.84 -4.09
C LEU A 112 -1.76 -12.31 -4.80
N CYS A 113 -1.61 -11.37 -5.74
CA CYS A 113 -2.73 -10.91 -6.57
C CYS A 113 -3.32 -12.02 -7.44
N ILE A 114 -2.51 -12.99 -7.90
CA ILE A 114 -3.01 -14.13 -8.68
C ILE A 114 -3.79 -15.09 -7.77
N ILE A 115 -3.24 -15.41 -6.60
CA ILE A 115 -3.88 -16.33 -5.63
C ILE A 115 -5.21 -15.77 -5.13
N LEU A 116 -5.30 -14.46 -4.93
CA LEU A 116 -6.50 -13.77 -4.46
C LEU A 116 -7.38 -13.22 -5.60
N GLU A 117 -7.13 -13.61 -6.85
CA GLU A 117 -7.91 -13.18 -8.04
C GLU A 117 -8.06 -11.65 -8.18
N SER A 118 -7.11 -10.89 -7.65
CA SER A 118 -7.14 -9.44 -7.59
C SER A 118 -6.56 -8.83 -8.87
N THR A 119 -7.31 -8.94 -9.97
CA THR A 119 -6.88 -8.55 -11.32
C THR A 119 -6.45 -7.08 -11.42
N LYS A 120 -7.22 -6.15 -10.84
CA LYS A 120 -6.91 -4.71 -10.87
C LYS A 120 -5.62 -4.40 -10.12
N CYS A 121 -5.40 -4.99 -8.94
CA CYS A 121 -4.14 -4.82 -8.21
C CYS A 121 -2.94 -5.40 -8.98
N LYS A 122 -3.12 -6.51 -9.70
CA LYS A 122 -2.08 -7.06 -10.58
C LYS A 122 -1.76 -6.10 -11.74
N GLU A 123 -2.77 -5.47 -12.32
CA GLU A 123 -2.61 -4.46 -13.39
C GLU A 123 -1.86 -3.23 -12.89
N VAL A 124 -2.12 -2.78 -11.66
CA VAL A 124 -1.38 -1.67 -11.05
C VAL A 124 0.14 -1.92 -11.08
N ILE A 125 0.60 -3.11 -10.69
CA ILE A 125 2.04 -3.45 -10.73
C ILE A 125 2.57 -3.40 -12.16
N LYS A 126 1.84 -4.00 -13.11
CA LYS A 126 2.24 -4.04 -14.53
C LYS A 126 2.30 -2.63 -15.14
N ASN A 127 1.30 -1.80 -14.86
CA ASN A 127 1.20 -0.45 -15.37
C ASN A 127 2.31 0.43 -14.80
N PHE A 128 2.61 0.29 -13.51
CA PHE A 128 3.73 0.99 -12.88
C PHE A 128 5.07 0.60 -13.53
N GLU A 129 5.31 -0.69 -13.76
CA GLU A 129 6.53 -1.17 -14.42
C GLU A 129 6.63 -0.67 -15.86
N LYS A 130 5.55 -0.75 -16.64
CA LYS A 130 5.49 -0.26 -18.02
C LYS A 130 5.77 1.24 -18.09
N LYS A 131 5.16 2.02 -17.19
CA LYS A 131 5.34 3.48 -17.12
C LYS A 131 6.79 3.88 -16.81
N ASN A 132 7.49 3.10 -15.99
CA ASN A 132 8.87 3.36 -15.61
C ASN A 132 9.91 2.62 -16.48
N GLY A 133 9.49 1.95 -17.58
CA GLY A 133 10.40 1.20 -18.45
C GLY A 133 11.05 -0.03 -17.80
N ILE A 134 10.46 -0.57 -16.73
CA ILE A 134 11.05 -1.65 -15.93
C ILE A 134 10.71 -3.00 -16.55
N VAL A 135 11.74 -3.72 -17.00
CA VAL A 135 11.59 -5.08 -17.55
C VAL A 135 12.19 -6.13 -16.61
N ARG A 136 11.34 -6.92 -15.96
CA ARG A 136 11.76 -8.00 -15.06
C ARG A 136 12.10 -9.28 -15.82
N LYS A 137 13.39 -9.47 -16.13
CA LYS A 137 13.90 -10.70 -16.77
C LYS A 137 13.67 -11.94 -15.89
N LYS A 138 13.23 -13.04 -16.50
CA LYS A 138 13.06 -14.38 -15.89
C LYS A 138 12.19 -14.42 -14.63
N LYS A 139 11.13 -13.59 -14.54
CA LYS A 139 10.29 -13.50 -13.34
C LYS A 139 9.74 -14.86 -12.89
N HIS A 140 9.13 -15.65 -13.77
CA HIS A 140 8.52 -16.94 -13.40
C HIS A 140 9.51 -18.01 -12.94
N LYS A 141 10.78 -17.95 -13.35
CA LYS A 141 11.83 -18.93 -12.95
C LYS A 141 12.41 -18.68 -11.55
N LYS A 142 12.05 -17.56 -10.90
CA LYS A 142 12.60 -17.14 -9.61
C LYS A 142 11.73 -17.51 -8.40
N ILE A 143 10.56 -18.12 -8.62
CA ILE A 143 9.73 -18.67 -7.55
C ILE A 143 10.19 -20.12 -7.33
N ARG A 144 10.54 -20.45 -6.08
CA ARG A 144 11.00 -21.80 -5.72
C ARG A 144 10.26 -22.26 -4.47
N ARG A 145 9.85 -23.53 -4.44
CA ARG A 145 9.36 -24.16 -3.21
C ARG A 145 10.55 -24.32 -2.25
N ILE A 146 10.32 -24.07 -0.97
CA ILE A 146 11.30 -24.31 0.09
C ILE A 146 11.20 -25.81 0.43
N THR A 147 12.23 -26.58 0.09
CA THR A 147 12.34 -27.99 0.46
C THR A 147 13.15 -28.08 1.75
N ASN A 148 12.49 -28.41 2.85
CA ASN A 148 13.15 -28.79 4.11
C ASN A 148 13.37 -30.30 4.10
N THR A 149 14.28 -30.78 3.26
CA THR A 149 14.75 -32.17 3.34
C THR A 149 16.21 -32.13 3.74
N TRP A 150 16.46 -32.36 5.02
CA TRP A 150 17.72 -32.93 5.44
C TRP A 150 17.71 -34.36 4.90
N THR A 151 18.40 -34.60 3.81
CA THR A 151 18.74 -35.97 3.38
C THR A 151 19.84 -36.43 4.32
N ASN A 152 19.50 -37.32 5.25
CA ASN A 152 20.48 -38.20 5.89
C ASN A 152 21.02 -39.18 4.86
#